data_AF-A0A2N2UZ74-F1
#
_entry.id   AF-A0A2N2UZ74-F1
#
_cell.length_a   1.000
_cell.length_b   1.000
_cell.length_c   1.000
_cell.angle_alpha   90.00
_cell.angle_beta   90.00
_cell.angle_gamma   90.00
#
_symmetry.space_group_name_H-M   'P 1'
#
loop_
_entity.id
_entity.type
_entity.pdbx_description
1 polymer ?
#
loop_
_entity_poly.entity_id
_entity_poly.type
_entity_poly.pdbx_seq_one_letter_code
_entity_poly.pdbx_strand_id
1 'polypeptide(L)'
;MSLIRGLSISQNYRRLIYAAVGLVALSGLGWIALGFSLDAEDFSDPLRLWRHRLLVVHGCGAYLLLWLAGSLFPQHQWGAWKARRNRGSGTALSAALFLLAASGLLLYYPAADDWHNANSFVHQIIGGMLVFLLPLHIILGRRRRHASADFSKVAHGARH
;
A
#
# COMPACT_ATOMS: atom_id res chain seq x y z
N MET A 1 12.69 24.62 20.76
CA MET A 1 12.36 23.25 20.31
C MET A 1 12.43 23.16 18.80
N SER A 2 13.67 23.16 18.29
CA SER A 2 14.01 23.02 16.88
C SER A 2 14.18 21.54 16.56
N LEU A 3 13.58 21.10 15.44
CA LEU A 3 14.02 20.06 14.50
C LEU A 3 12.80 19.34 13.88
N ILE A 4 11.99 20.06 13.09
CA ILE A 4 11.27 19.42 11.99
C ILE A 4 12.24 19.41 10.80
N ARG A 5 13.30 18.59 10.89
CA ARG A 5 14.04 18.19 9.70
C ARG A 5 13.07 17.34 8.90
N GLY A 6 12.69 17.80 7.71
CA GLY A 6 12.06 16.97 6.70
C GLY A 6 13.01 15.84 6.36
N LEU A 7 12.90 14.71 7.06
CA LEU A 7 13.68 13.51 6.84
C LEU A 7 13.38 13.02 5.43
N SER A 8 14.35 13.19 4.53
CA SER A 8 14.31 12.54 3.23
C SER A 8 14.30 11.04 3.51
N ILE A 9 13.27 10.33 3.05
CA ILE A 9 13.20 8.88 3.16
C ILE A 9 14.46 8.31 2.50
N SER A 10 15.26 7.56 3.26
CA SER A 10 16.50 6.99 2.74
C SER A 10 16.22 6.11 1.52
N GLN A 11 17.17 6.08 0.58
CA GLN A 11 17.00 5.36 -0.68
C GLN A 11 16.75 3.85 -0.45
N ASN A 12 17.40 3.27 0.54
CA ASN A 12 17.25 1.85 0.91
C ASN A 12 15.86 1.59 1.51
N TYR A 13 15.39 2.47 2.39
CA TYR A 13 14.06 2.33 2.97
C TYR A 13 12.96 2.43 1.92
N ARG A 14 13.13 3.33 0.93
CA ARG A 14 12.21 3.43 -0.22
C ARG A 14 12.18 2.14 -1.04
N ARG A 15 13.34 1.54 -1.31
CA ARG A 15 13.42 0.25 -2.02
C ARG A 15 12.74 -0.86 -1.23
N LEU A 16 12.92 -0.89 0.09
CA LEU A 16 12.27 -1.87 0.96
C LEU A 16 10.75 -1.75 0.93
N ILE A 17 10.20 -0.53 1.00
CA ILE A 17 8.76 -0.30 0.88
C ILE A 17 8.25 -0.79 -0.49
N TYR A 18 8.93 -0.46 -1.58
CA TYR A 18 8.51 -0.90 -2.92
C TYR A 18 8.60 -2.41 -3.08
N ALA A 19 9.61 -3.05 -2.50
CA ALA A 19 9.73 -4.50 -2.48
C ALA A 19 8.59 -5.14 -1.67
N ALA A 20 8.27 -4.60 -0.49
CA ALA A 20 7.18 -5.11 0.34
C ALA A 20 5.81 -4.94 -0.33
N VAL A 21 5.53 -3.77 -0.92
CA VAL A 21 4.29 -3.55 -1.69
C VAL A 21 4.24 -4.49 -2.89
N GLY A 22 5.33 -4.60 -3.66
CA GLY A 22 5.40 -5.49 -4.81
C GLY A 22 5.17 -6.95 -4.43
N LEU A 23 5.79 -7.41 -3.34
CA LEU A 23 5.62 -8.75 -2.80
C LEU A 23 4.14 -9.04 -2.48
N VAL A 24 3.49 -8.15 -1.73
CA VAL A 24 2.08 -8.31 -1.32
C VAL A 24 1.14 -8.25 -2.53
N ALA A 25 1.35 -7.29 -3.43
CA ALA A 25 0.51 -7.13 -4.62
C ALA A 25 0.64 -8.34 -5.56
N LEU A 26 1.86 -8.78 -5.87
CA LEU A 26 2.09 -9.89 -6.78
C LEU A 26 1.63 -11.22 -6.19
N SER A 27 1.85 -11.47 -4.89
CA SER A 27 1.36 -12.69 -4.26
C SER A 27 -0.17 -12.73 -4.19
N GLY A 28 -0.82 -11.59 -3.94
CA GLY A 28 -2.28 -11.49 -3.93
C GLY A 28 -2.89 -11.67 -5.33
N LEU A 29 -2.35 -11.00 -6.34
CA LEU A 29 -2.79 -11.16 -7.73
C LEU A 29 -2.57 -12.59 -8.23
N GLY A 30 -1.43 -13.20 -7.90
CA GLY A 30 -1.15 -14.60 -8.20
C GLY A 30 -2.14 -15.55 -7.52
N TRP A 31 -2.50 -15.28 -6.25
CA TRP A 31 -3.50 -16.07 -5.53
C TRP A 31 -4.89 -16.01 -6.22
N ILE A 32 -5.30 -14.82 -6.67
CA ILE A 32 -6.55 -14.62 -7.42
C ILE A 32 -6.50 -15.37 -8.76
N ALA A 33 -5.40 -15.23 -9.51
CA ALA A 33 -5.23 -15.87 -10.81
C ALA A 33 -5.30 -17.40 -10.72
N LEU A 34 -4.60 -18.00 -9.73
CA LEU A 34 -4.70 -19.44 -9.48
C LEU A 34 -6.11 -19.85 -9.03
N GLY A 35 -6.82 -18.97 -8.31
CA GLY A 35 -8.20 -19.21 -7.90
C GLY A 35 -9.17 -19.42 -9.06
N PHE A 36 -8.96 -18.76 -10.21
CA PHE A 36 -9.78 -18.96 -11.40
C PHE A 36 -9.49 -20.27 -12.15
N SER A 37 -8.32 -20.87 -11.91
CA SER A 37 -7.88 -22.08 -12.63
C SER A 37 -8.10 -23.38 -11.84
N LEU A 38 -8.52 -23.27 -10.57
CA LEU A 38 -8.67 -24.40 -9.66
C LEU A 38 -10.13 -24.85 -9.56
N ASP A 39 -10.37 -26.14 -9.80
CA ASP A 39 -11.65 -26.76 -9.50
C ASP A 39 -11.79 -27.03 -8.00
N ALA A 40 -12.93 -26.66 -7.42
CA ALA A 40 -13.16 -26.73 -5.97
C ALA A 40 -13.16 -28.18 -5.44
N GLU A 41 -13.50 -29.15 -6.28
CA GLU A 41 -13.64 -30.57 -5.93
C GLU A 41 -12.38 -31.40 -6.21
N ASP A 42 -11.44 -30.91 -7.02
CA ASP A 42 -10.18 -31.62 -7.29
C ASP A 42 -9.10 -31.25 -6.27
N PHE A 43 -8.95 -32.09 -5.24
CA PHE A 43 -7.96 -31.92 -4.18
C PHE A 43 -6.55 -32.38 -4.58
N SER A 44 -6.39 -33.04 -5.74
CA SER A 44 -5.10 -33.58 -6.18
C SER A 44 -4.24 -32.57 -6.96
N ASP A 45 -4.82 -31.44 -7.36
CA ASP A 45 -4.15 -30.45 -8.19
C ASP A 45 -2.94 -29.80 -7.46
N PRO A 46 -1.72 -29.93 -8.00
CA PRO A 46 -0.52 -29.30 -7.44
C PRO A 46 -0.58 -27.77 -7.38
N LEU A 47 -1.43 -27.11 -8.18
CA LEU A 47 -1.65 -25.66 -8.13
C LEU A 47 -2.25 -25.21 -6.79
N ARG A 48 -2.95 -26.09 -6.06
CA ARG A 48 -3.45 -25.79 -4.70
C ARG A 48 -2.32 -25.49 -3.72
N LEU A 49 -1.22 -26.25 -3.82
CA LEU A 49 -0.04 -26.03 -2.99
C LEU A 49 0.57 -24.64 -3.26
N TRP A 50 0.66 -24.25 -4.53
CA TRP A 50 1.13 -22.93 -4.92
C TRP A 50 0.20 -21.82 -4.44
N ARG A 51 -1.12 -22.00 -4.59
CA ARG A 51 -2.10 -21.04 -4.07
C ARG A 51 -1.96 -20.86 -2.56
N HIS A 52 -1.79 -21.94 -1.79
CA HIS A 52 -1.53 -21.83 -0.35
C HIS A 52 -0.22 -21.10 -0.04
N ARG A 53 0.88 -21.43 -0.74
CA ARG A 53 2.18 -20.74 -0.56
C ARG A 53 2.08 -19.24 -0.85
N LEU A 54 1.37 -18.84 -1.90
CA LEU A 54 1.13 -17.44 -2.21
C LEU A 54 0.37 -16.74 -1.08
N LEU A 55 -0.64 -17.39 -0.49
CA LEU A 55 -1.38 -16.85 0.66
C LEU A 55 -0.47 -16.63 1.88
N VAL A 56 0.41 -17.59 2.19
CA VAL A 56 1.38 -17.48 3.28
C VAL A 56 2.35 -16.33 3.04
N VAL A 57 2.94 -16.25 1.85
CA VAL A 57 3.84 -15.15 1.45
C VAL A 57 3.12 -13.81 1.52
N HIS A 58 1.86 -13.75 1.08
CA HIS A 58 1.02 -12.56 1.15
C HIS A 58 0.81 -12.10 2.60
N GLY A 59 0.39 -13.00 3.50
CA GLY A 59 0.19 -12.71 4.91
C GLY A 59 1.47 -12.21 5.60
N CYS A 60 2.59 -12.91 5.42
CA CYS A 60 3.88 -12.48 5.96
C CYS A 60 4.32 -11.11 5.40
N GLY A 61 4.17 -10.91 4.09
CA GLY A 61 4.47 -9.64 3.43
C GLY A 61 3.59 -8.50 3.92
N ALA A 62 2.31 -8.78 4.21
CA ALA A 62 1.36 -7.79 4.70
C ALA A 62 1.74 -7.28 6.09
N TYR A 63 2.19 -8.16 7.01
CA TYR A 63 2.71 -7.73 8.31
C TYR A 63 3.95 -6.85 8.20
N LEU A 64 4.89 -7.21 7.32
CA LEU A 64 6.06 -6.38 7.04
C LEU A 64 5.64 -5.01 6.49
N LEU A 65 4.73 -4.98 5.53
CA LEU A 65 4.22 -3.73 4.94
C LEU A 65 3.50 -2.87 5.98
N LEU A 66 2.71 -3.45 6.87
CA LEU A 66 2.02 -2.73 7.95
C LEU A 66 3.03 -2.09 8.92
N TRP A 67 4.09 -2.80 9.28
CA TRP A 67 5.16 -2.27 10.13
C TRP A 67 5.91 -1.11 9.45
N LEU A 68 6.24 -1.24 8.16
CA LEU A 68 6.87 -0.17 7.38
C LEU A 68 5.95 1.05 7.20
N ALA A 69 4.65 0.82 7.00
CA ALA A 69 3.65 1.88 6.88
C ALA A 69 3.45 2.62 8.21
N GLY A 70 3.42 1.89 9.33
CA GLY A 70 3.30 2.47 10.68
C GLY A 70 4.49 3.36 11.05
N SER A 71 5.71 2.92 10.72
CA SER A 71 6.93 3.73 10.96
C SER A 71 7.03 4.97 10.06
N LEU A 72 6.42 4.96 8.87
CA LEU A 72 6.30 6.15 8.01
C LEU A 72 5.32 7.21 8.54
N PHE A 73 4.34 6.81 9.35
CA PHE A 73 3.28 7.71 9.81
C PHE A 73 3.79 8.96 10.55
N PRO A 74 4.61 8.86 11.61
CA PRO A 74 5.10 10.03 12.33
C PRO A 74 6.11 10.86 11.53
N GLN A 75 6.89 10.23 10.65
CA GLN A 75 8.00 10.88 9.93
C GLN A 75 7.55 11.61 8.66
N HIS A 76 6.60 11.02 7.92
CA HIS A 76 6.18 11.52 6.61
C HIS A 76 4.76 12.07 6.63
N GLN A 77 3.82 11.29 7.18
CA GLN A 77 2.40 11.60 7.08
C GLN A 77 2.01 12.74 8.02
N TRP A 78 2.47 12.69 9.28
CA TRP A 78 2.17 13.72 10.28
C TRP A 78 2.73 15.10 9.90
N GLY A 79 3.96 15.15 9.40
CA GLY A 79 4.60 16.37 8.93
C GLY A 79 3.89 16.97 7.70
N ALA A 80 3.52 16.14 6.72
CA ALA A 80 2.78 16.58 5.55
C ALA A 80 1.35 17.04 5.88
N TRP A 81 0.70 16.39 6.84
CA TRP A 81 -0.61 16.80 7.37
C TRP A 81 -0.57 18.15 8.06
N LYS A 82 0.41 18.39 8.96
CA LYS A 82 0.59 19.71 9.60
C LYS A 82 0.91 20.80 8.58
N ALA A 83 1.71 20.50 7.57
CA ALA A 83 2.04 21.43 6.49
C ALA A 83 0.91 21.62 5.46
N ARG A 84 -0.25 20.96 5.63
CA ARG A 84 -1.37 20.90 4.66
C ARG A 84 -0.98 20.51 3.22
N ARG A 85 0.20 19.92 3.02
CA ARG A 85 0.67 19.51 1.69
C ARG A 85 0.27 18.06 1.44
N ASN A 86 -0.37 17.81 0.29
CA ASN A 86 -0.71 16.45 -0.18
C ASN A 86 -1.63 15.63 0.74
N ARG A 87 -2.51 16.28 1.53
CA ARG A 87 -3.40 15.60 2.49
C ARG A 87 -4.33 14.59 1.84
N GLY A 88 -4.98 14.95 0.73
CA GLY A 88 -6.01 14.10 0.10
C GLY A 88 -5.47 12.75 -0.35
N SER A 89 -4.41 12.74 -1.16
CA SER A 89 -3.82 11.50 -1.68
C SER A 89 -3.11 10.69 -0.59
N GLY A 90 -2.52 11.34 0.42
CA GLY A 90 -1.92 10.65 1.56
C GLY A 90 -2.98 9.99 2.44
N THR A 91 -4.04 10.70 2.80
CA THR A 91 -5.14 10.19 3.62
C THR A 91 -5.89 9.07 2.92
N ALA A 92 -6.17 9.20 1.61
CA ALA A 92 -6.79 8.13 0.83
C ALA A 92 -5.95 6.85 0.84
N LEU A 93 -4.62 6.97 0.65
CA LEU A 93 -3.71 5.82 0.69
C LEU A 93 -3.65 5.18 2.08
N SER A 94 -3.57 5.99 3.15
CA SER A 94 -3.59 5.47 4.52
C SER A 94 -4.91 4.77 4.87
N ALA A 95 -6.04 5.34 4.44
CA ALA A 95 -7.35 4.73 4.65
C ALA A 95 -7.47 3.40 3.90
N ALA A 96 -7.00 3.33 2.65
CA ALA A 96 -6.99 2.09 1.88
C ALA A 96 -6.12 1.01 2.55
N LEU A 97 -4.91 1.36 3.00
CA LEU A 97 -4.03 0.44 3.74
C LEU A 97 -4.66 -0.04 5.05
N PHE A 98 -5.34 0.84 5.78
CA PHE A 98 -6.05 0.49 7.00
C PHE A 98 -7.21 -0.47 6.73
N LEU A 99 -8.04 -0.19 5.72
CA LEU A 99 -9.15 -1.06 5.32
C LEU A 99 -8.65 -2.43 4.84
N LEU A 100 -7.51 -2.48 4.13
CA LEU A 100 -6.87 -3.74 3.76
C LEU A 100 -6.40 -4.53 4.97
N ALA A 101 -5.73 -3.88 5.93
CA ALA A 101 -5.29 -4.54 7.16
C ALA A 101 -6.48 -5.07 7.98
N ALA A 102 -7.55 -4.28 8.12
CA ALA A 102 -8.75 -4.65 8.86
C ALA A 102 -9.51 -5.80 8.18
N SER A 103 -9.74 -5.71 6.87
CA SER A 103 -10.41 -6.78 6.11
C SER A 103 -9.57 -8.06 6.08
N GLY A 104 -8.24 -7.97 5.94
CA GLY A 104 -7.34 -9.12 6.02
C GLY A 104 -7.35 -9.79 7.40
N LEU A 105 -7.40 -9.00 8.47
CA LEU A 105 -7.58 -9.51 9.84
C LEU A 105 -8.93 -10.22 9.99
N LEU A 106 -10.00 -9.67 9.42
CA LEU A 106 -11.32 -10.29 9.48
C LEU A 106 -11.39 -11.61 8.71
N LEU A 107 -10.61 -11.79 7.65
CA LEU A 107 -10.49 -13.08 6.94
C LEU A 107 -9.79 -14.16 7.77
N TYR A 108 -9.01 -13.79 8.78
CA TYR A 108 -8.35 -14.75 9.66
C TYR A 108 -9.34 -15.43 10.62
N TYR A 109 -10.43 -14.74 10.97
CA TYR A 109 -11.42 -15.27 11.91
C TYR A 109 -12.54 -16.02 11.17
N PRO A 110 -13.02 -17.15 11.72
CA PRO A 110 -14.19 -17.83 11.19
C PRO A 110 -15.42 -16.92 11.30
N ALA A 111 -16.12 -16.73 10.19
CA ALA A 111 -17.39 -16.02 10.11
C ALA A 111 -18.39 -16.89 9.33
N ALA A 112 -19.68 -16.55 9.36
CA ALA A 112 -20.65 -17.15 8.46
C ALA A 112 -20.17 -17.02 7.00
N ASP A 113 -20.37 -18.06 6.19
CA ASP A 113 -19.77 -18.17 4.85
C ASP A 113 -20.02 -16.94 3.96
N ASP A 114 -21.23 -16.37 4.02
CA ASP A 114 -21.59 -15.16 3.27
C ASP A 114 -20.75 -13.94 3.67
N TRP A 115 -20.49 -13.78 4.96
CA TRP A 115 -19.68 -12.68 5.48
C TRP A 115 -18.20 -12.84 5.10
N HIS A 116 -17.69 -14.07 5.17
CA HIS A 116 -16.30 -14.36 4.77
C HIS A 116 -16.10 -14.08 3.28
N ASN A 117 -17.02 -14.55 2.43
CA ASN A 117 -16.97 -14.35 0.98
C ASN A 117 -17.07 -12.86 0.60
N ALA A 118 -18.01 -12.13 1.20
CA ALA A 118 -18.15 -10.69 0.98
C ALA A 118 -16.88 -9.92 1.40
N ASN A 119 -16.32 -10.23 2.56
CA ASN A 119 -15.10 -9.59 3.03
C ASN A 119 -13.88 -9.95 2.16
N SER A 120 -13.81 -11.19 1.66
CA SER A 120 -12.76 -11.63 0.72
C SER A 120 -12.84 -10.85 -0.58
N PHE A 121 -14.04 -10.69 -1.12
CA PHE A 121 -14.26 -9.89 -2.33
C PHE A 121 -13.89 -8.41 -2.13
N VAL A 122 -14.33 -7.80 -1.03
CA VAL A 122 -13.99 -6.40 -0.69
C VAL A 122 -12.48 -6.23 -0.54
N HIS A 123 -11.80 -7.14 0.17
CA HIS A 123 -10.35 -7.10 0.34
C HIS A 123 -9.63 -7.14 -1.01
N GLN A 124 -10.05 -8.03 -1.90
CA GLN A 124 -9.48 -8.15 -3.25
C GLN A 124 -9.69 -6.89 -4.09
N ILE A 125 -10.89 -6.31 -4.07
CA ILE A 125 -11.18 -5.06 -4.81
C ILE A 125 -10.32 -3.90 -4.31
N ILE A 126 -10.27 -3.67 -2.99
CA ILE A 126 -9.44 -2.60 -2.41
C ILE A 126 -7.96 -2.87 -2.72
N GLY A 127 -7.52 -4.12 -2.66
CA GLY A 127 -6.14 -4.52 -2.97
C GLY A 127 -5.78 -4.24 -4.43
N GLY A 128 -6.67 -4.59 -5.35
CA GLY A 128 -6.54 -4.26 -6.77
C GLY A 128 -6.49 -2.74 -7.02
N MET A 129 -7.35 -1.97 -6.36
CA MET A 129 -7.31 -0.50 -6.44
C MET A 129 -5.99 0.08 -5.91
N LEU A 130 -5.40 -0.51 -4.86
CA LEU A 130 -4.15 -0.04 -4.27
C LEU A 130 -2.98 -0.06 -5.27
N VAL A 131 -2.96 -1.04 -6.18
CA VAL A 131 -1.95 -1.16 -7.26
C VAL A 131 -1.90 0.11 -8.11
N PHE A 132 -3.04 0.78 -8.30
CA PHE A 132 -3.13 2.05 -9.05
C PHE A 132 -2.99 3.28 -8.15
N LEU A 133 -3.57 3.26 -6.95
CA LEU A 133 -3.55 4.39 -6.02
C LEU A 133 -2.13 4.76 -5.58
N LEU A 134 -1.25 3.78 -5.39
CA LEU A 134 0.12 4.05 -4.93
C LEU A 134 0.98 4.79 -5.99
N PRO A 135 1.08 4.34 -7.25
CA PRO A 135 1.71 5.11 -8.32
C PRO A 135 1.13 6.52 -8.46
N LEU A 136 -0.20 6.65 -8.41
CA LEU A 136 -0.87 7.95 -8.47
C LEU A 136 -0.44 8.88 -7.32
N HIS A 137 -0.39 8.37 -6.08
CA HIS A 137 0.10 9.12 -4.93
C HIS A 137 1.55 9.62 -5.14
N ILE A 138 2.43 8.78 -5.67
CA ILE A 138 3.83 9.12 -5.94
C ILE A 138 3.94 10.19 -7.03
N ILE A 139 3.22 10.04 -8.15
CA ILE A 139 3.23 10.99 -9.27
C ILE A 139 2.70 12.35 -8.82
N LEU A 140 1.57 12.37 -8.11
CA LEU A 140 0.98 13.61 -7.57
C LEU A 140 1.91 14.28 -6.57
N GLY A 141 2.59 13.50 -5.71
CA GLY A 141 3.58 14.02 -4.78
C GLY A 141 4.79 14.65 -5.48
N ARG A 142 5.29 14.04 -6.56
CA ARG A 142 6.42 14.56 -7.36
C ARG A 142 6.04 15.85 -8.10
N ARG A 143 4.89 15.87 -8.80
CA ARG A 143 4.42 17.06 -9.54
C ARG A 143 4.34 18.31 -8.65
N ARG A 144 3.81 18.17 -7.43
CA ARG A 144 3.71 19.28 -6.46
C ARG A 144 5.07 19.78 -5.97
N ARG A 145 6.07 18.90 -5.84
CA ARG A 145 7.45 19.28 -5.48
C ARG A 145 8.13 20.06 -6.61
N HIS A 146 7.98 19.61 -7.86
CA HIS A 146 8.52 20.32 -9.02
C HIS A 146 7.90 21.71 -9.19
N ALA A 147 6.57 21.83 -9.10
CA ALA A 147 5.89 23.12 -9.18
C ALA A 147 6.35 24.11 -8.08
N SER A 148 6.59 23.63 -6.86
CA SER A 148 7.09 24.48 -5.76
C SER A 148 8.54 24.93 -5.97
N ALA A 149 9.39 24.08 -6.56
CA ALA A 149 10.78 24.41 -6.85
C ALA A 149 10.90 25.42 -8.00
N ASP A 150 10.05 25.30 -9.01
CA ASP A 150 10.02 26.21 -10.17
C ASP A 150 9.56 27.61 -9.75
N PHE A 151 8.49 27.71 -8.96
CA PHE A 151 8.02 28.99 -8.41
C PHE A 151 9.09 29.69 -7.56
N SER A 152 9.85 28.93 -6.76
CA SER A 152 10.95 29.48 -5.96
C SER A 152 12.09 30.05 -6.81
N LYS A 153 12.39 29.44 -7.97
CA LYS A 153 13.41 29.94 -8.90
C LYS A 153 12.97 31.23 -9.58
N VAL A 154 11.72 31.30 -10.06
CA VAL A 154 11.15 32.51 -10.66
C VAL A 154 11.13 33.66 -9.64
N ALA A 155 10.69 33.41 -8.41
CA ALA A 155 10.62 34.43 -7.36
C ALA A 155 11.99 34.93 -6.85
N HIS A 156 13.08 34.18 -7.08
CA HIS A 156 14.45 34.63 -6.79
C HIS A 156 15.13 35.28 -8.01
N GLY A 157 14.85 34.79 -9.22
CA GLY A 157 15.37 35.38 -10.46
C GLY A 157 14.80 36.77 -10.76
N ALA A 158 13.58 37.07 -10.32
CA ALA A 158 12.95 38.40 -10.47
C ALA A 158 13.45 39.46 -9.47
N ARG A 159 14.45 39.15 -8.63
CA ARG A 159 15.04 40.08 -7.63
C ARG A 159 16.40 40.63 -8.03
N HIS A 160 16.83 40.38 -9.27
CA HIS A 160 18.05 40.92 -9.88
C HIS A 160 17.67 41.65 -11.16
#